data_AF-A0A445CTE7-F1
#
_entry.id   AF-A0A445CTE7-F1
#
_cell.length_a   1.000
_cell.length_b   1.000
_cell.length_c   1.000
_cell.angle_alpha   90.00
_cell.angle_beta   90.00
_cell.angle_gamma   90.00
#
_symmetry.space_group_name_H-M   'P 1'
#
loop_
_entity.id
_entity.type
_entity.pdbx_description
1 polymer ?
#
loop_
_entity_poly.entity_id
_entity_poly.type
_entity_poly.pdbx_seq_one_letter_code
_entity_poly.pdbx_strand_id
1 'polypeptide(L)'
;MTKGVVACKKRWYKINKAVAQFADCYDQASRNIRSGSNADDIKELAYKLYSTNCETPLADEPGVDSPVRPQGSKKSKRRGKGKAQMFENFSERKSSVVKKLSLMEDIKNVREKELMEREKEREEEKEHRAKMMAIKEKEIQIQAAMKEQELQTQRYIKEMEIKAKERKMICKYLMLTRLQ
;
A
#
# COMPACT_ATOMS: atom_id res chain seq x y z
N MET A 1 -21.41 -9.63 -12.40
CA MET A 1 -20.20 -9.51 -11.56
C MET A 1 -19.07 -8.92 -12.41
N THR A 2 -18.48 -7.80 -11.98
CA THR A 2 -17.51 -7.04 -12.77
C THR A 2 -16.19 -7.83 -12.92
N LYS A 3 -15.67 -7.93 -14.14
CA LYS A 3 -14.47 -8.72 -14.51
C LYS A 3 -13.23 -8.39 -13.64
N GLY A 4 -13.16 -7.18 -13.07
CA GLY A 4 -12.08 -6.74 -12.19
C GLY A 4 -12.03 -7.46 -10.83
N VAL A 5 -13.17 -7.82 -10.23
CA VAL A 5 -13.20 -8.52 -8.93
C VAL A 5 -12.64 -9.94 -9.05
N VAL A 6 -12.94 -10.61 -10.17
CA VAL A 6 -12.44 -11.96 -10.45
C VAL A 6 -10.92 -11.96 -10.67
N ALA A 7 -10.38 -10.94 -11.35
CA ALA A 7 -8.93 -10.78 -11.55
C ALA A 7 -8.19 -10.51 -10.24
N CYS A 8 -8.74 -9.63 -9.40
CA CYS A 8 -8.18 -9.34 -8.07
C CYS A 8 -8.16 -10.58 -7.18
N LYS A 9 -9.28 -11.32 -7.11
CA LYS A 9 -9.40 -12.55 -6.35
C LYS A 9 -8.38 -13.61 -6.80
N LYS A 10 -8.20 -13.80 -8.11
CA LYS A 10 -7.19 -14.73 -8.65
C LYS A 10 -5.76 -14.33 -8.27
N ARG A 11 -5.43 -13.03 -8.33
CA ARG A 11 -4.11 -12.53 -7.93
C ARG A 11 -3.87 -12.71 -6.44
N TRP A 12 -4.88 -12.45 -5.61
CA TRP A 12 -4.83 -12.66 -4.16
C TRP A 12 -4.52 -14.12 -3.81
N TYR A 13 -5.21 -15.09 -4.45
CA TYR A 13 -4.95 -16.51 -4.22
C TYR A 13 -3.50 -16.92 -4.54
N LYS A 14 -2.91 -16.38 -5.62
CA LYS A 14 -1.51 -16.68 -5.97
C LYS A 14 -0.54 -16.17 -4.91
N ILE A 15 -0.74 -14.93 -4.44
CA ILE A 15 0.08 -14.33 -3.39
C ILE A 15 -0.08 -15.13 -2.09
N ASN A 16 -1.32 -15.41 -1.70
CA ASN A 16 -1.60 -16.14 -0.47
C ASN A 16 -1.00 -17.56 -0.49
N LYS A 17 -0.99 -18.22 -1.66
CA LYS A 17 -0.33 -19.52 -1.82
C LYS A 17 1.18 -19.43 -1.58
N ALA A 18 1.85 -18.45 -2.19
CA ALA A 18 3.30 -18.25 -2.01
C ALA A 18 3.64 -17.88 -0.55
N VAL A 19 2.83 -17.03 0.08
CA VAL A 19 3.01 -16.64 1.49
C VAL A 19 2.85 -17.84 2.42
N ALA A 20 1.87 -18.72 2.18
CA ALA A 20 1.69 -19.94 2.97
C ALA A 20 2.91 -20.86 2.85
N GLN A 21 3.39 -21.10 1.62
CA GLN A 21 4.58 -21.92 1.37
C GLN A 21 5.84 -21.35 2.04
N PHE A 22 6.00 -20.02 2.01
CA PHE A 22 7.11 -19.38 2.70
C PHE A 22 6.99 -19.46 4.23
N ALA A 23 5.78 -19.32 4.78
CA ALA A 23 5.54 -19.44 6.21
C ALA A 23 5.94 -20.83 6.74
N ASP A 24 5.59 -21.89 6.00
CA ASP A 24 6.01 -23.26 6.34
C ASP A 24 7.55 -23.41 6.33
N CYS A 25 8.22 -22.80 5.34
CA CYS A 25 9.69 -22.77 5.27
C CYS A 25 10.31 -21.99 6.44
N TYR A 26 9.68 -20.89 6.85
CA TYR A 26 10.13 -20.08 7.99
C TYR A 26 9.96 -20.81 9.32
N ASP A 27 8.86 -21.54 9.50
CA ASP A 27 8.64 -22.39 10.67
C ASP A 27 9.66 -23.53 10.73
N GLN A 28 9.96 -24.15 9.57
CA GLN A 28 11.00 -25.17 9.46
C GLN A 28 12.38 -24.60 9.79
N ALA A 29 12.70 -23.39 9.31
CA ALA A 29 13.96 -22.72 9.61
C ALA A 29 14.08 -22.38 11.10
N SER A 30 13.01 -21.88 11.69
CA SER A 30 12.94 -21.49 13.11
C SER A 30 13.08 -22.68 14.06
N ARG A 31 12.75 -23.91 13.62
CA ARG A 31 13.00 -25.13 14.41
C ARG A 31 14.45 -25.59 14.37
N ASN A 32 15.25 -25.11 13.41
CA ASN A 32 16.68 -25.45 13.23
C ASN A 32 17.64 -24.42 13.85
N ILE A 33 17.14 -23.54 14.73
CA ILE A 33 17.93 -22.52 15.42
C ILE A 33 19.01 -23.19 16.28
N ARG A 34 20.27 -22.82 16.06
CA ARG A 34 21.41 -23.19 16.91
C ARG A 34 21.71 -22.04 17.89
N SER A 35 22.34 -22.36 19.01
CA SER A 35 22.83 -21.32 19.93
C SER A 35 23.72 -20.32 19.17
N GLY A 36 23.38 -19.04 19.24
CA GLY A 36 24.06 -17.95 18.53
C GLY A 36 23.43 -17.51 17.21
N SER A 37 22.37 -18.17 16.72
CA SER A 37 21.65 -17.74 15.51
C SER A 37 20.79 -16.49 15.78
N ASN A 38 20.85 -15.53 14.86
CA ASN A 38 20.05 -14.31 14.87
C ASN A 38 18.82 -14.44 13.93
N ALA A 39 17.97 -13.41 13.89
CA ALA A 39 16.76 -13.43 13.06
C ALA A 39 17.05 -13.42 11.54
N ASP A 40 18.17 -12.82 11.12
CA ASP A 40 18.58 -12.78 9.72
C ASP A 40 19.05 -14.16 9.25
N ASP A 41 19.74 -14.92 10.10
CA ASP A 41 20.15 -16.30 9.82
C ASP A 41 18.93 -17.21 9.57
N ILE A 42 17.87 -17.02 10.37
CA ILE A 42 16.59 -17.75 10.22
C ILE A 42 15.94 -17.39 8.89
N LYS A 43 15.90 -16.08 8.56
CA LYS A 43 15.33 -15.59 7.30
C LYS A 43 16.10 -16.12 6.09
N GLU A 44 17.42 -16.10 6.13
CA GLU A 44 18.27 -16.63 5.06
C GLU A 44 18.03 -18.12 4.83
N LEU A 45 17.94 -18.90 5.92
CA LEU A 45 17.68 -20.33 5.85
C LEU A 45 16.26 -20.62 5.33
N ALA A 46 15.26 -19.83 5.74
CA ALA A 46 13.90 -19.92 5.20
C ALA A 46 13.84 -19.63 3.70
N TYR A 47 14.59 -18.63 3.22
CA TYR A 47 14.70 -18.34 1.78
C TYR A 47 15.38 -19.48 1.02
N LYS A 48 16.46 -20.06 1.56
CA LYS A 48 17.12 -21.22 0.95
C LYS A 48 16.15 -22.40 0.82
N LEU A 49 15.43 -22.73 1.89
CA LEU A 49 14.41 -23.78 1.89
C LEU A 49 13.27 -23.49 0.89
N TYR A 50 12.80 -22.24 0.83
CA TYR A 50 11.76 -21.84 -0.11
C TYR A 50 12.21 -21.96 -1.57
N SER A 51 13.45 -21.55 -1.89
CA SER A 51 14.02 -21.68 -3.24
C SER A 51 14.16 -23.13 -3.66
N THR A 52 14.66 -24.00 -2.77
CA THR A 52 14.76 -25.44 -3.07
C THR A 52 13.40 -26.11 -3.30
N ASN A 53 12.34 -25.60 -2.68
CA ASN A 53 10.96 -26.08 -2.87
C ASN A 53 10.28 -25.52 -4.14
N CYS A 54 10.84 -24.49 -4.77
CA CYS A 54 10.32 -23.88 -5.99
C CYS A 54 11.02 -24.40 -7.27
N GLU A 55 12.19 -25.02 -7.16
CA GLU A 55 12.99 -25.53 -8.29
C GLU A 55 12.56 -26.92 -8.80
N THR A 56 11.49 -27.51 -8.27
CA THR A 56 10.96 -28.79 -8.75
C THR A 56 9.67 -28.60 -9.56
N PRO A 57 9.70 -28.79 -10.89
CA PRO A 57 8.50 -29.05 -11.68
C PRO A 57 8.05 -30.49 -11.43
N LEU A 58 6.85 -30.65 -10.87
CA LEU A 58 5.89 -31.73 -11.10
C LEU A 58 6.47 -33.11 -11.52
N ALA A 59 6.69 -34.00 -10.55
CA ALA A 59 6.56 -35.44 -10.75
C ALA A 59 6.13 -36.09 -9.42
N ASP A 60 4.88 -36.58 -9.41
CA ASP A 60 4.34 -37.73 -8.69
C ASP A 60 4.80 -38.00 -7.24
N GLU A 61 3.88 -37.78 -6.29
CA GLU A 61 3.76 -38.62 -5.08
C GLU A 61 2.89 -39.85 -5.44
N PRO A 62 2.98 -41.03 -4.78
CA PRO A 62 3.32 -41.19 -3.36
C PRO A 62 4.10 -42.48 -2.94
N GLY A 63 4.76 -42.41 -1.79
CA GLY A 63 5.31 -43.57 -1.04
C GLY A 63 6.63 -43.17 -0.40
N VAL A 64 6.87 -43.25 0.90
CA VAL A 64 6.62 -44.39 1.79
C VAL A 64 6.70 -43.92 3.25
N ASP A 65 5.97 -44.66 4.08
CA ASP A 65 6.24 -44.99 5.48
C ASP A 65 5.90 -43.99 6.60
N SER A 66 5.01 -44.46 7.47
CA SER A 66 4.58 -43.79 8.69
C SER A 66 5.70 -43.83 9.73
N PRO A 67 6.04 -42.72 10.40
CA PRO A 67 6.94 -42.80 11.55
C PRO A 67 6.25 -43.55 12.71
N VAL A 68 6.73 -44.76 12.97
CA VAL A 68 6.37 -45.59 14.12
C VAL A 68 6.55 -44.80 15.42
N ARG A 69 5.47 -44.69 16.18
CA ARG A 69 5.40 -44.04 17.50
C ARG A 69 6.40 -44.70 18.47
N PRO A 70 7.30 -43.95 19.15
CA PRO A 70 8.22 -44.58 20.10
C PRO A 70 7.47 -45.11 21.32
N GLN A 71 7.88 -46.31 21.77
CA GLN A 71 7.35 -47.01 22.92
C GLN A 71 7.69 -46.25 24.22
N GLY A 72 6.66 -45.81 24.94
CA GLY A 72 6.81 -45.04 26.18
C GLY A 72 7.40 -45.87 27.31
N SER A 73 8.52 -45.41 27.88
CA SER A 73 9.08 -45.94 29.12
C SER A 73 8.44 -45.25 30.33
N LYS A 74 7.74 -46.04 31.17
CA LYS A 74 7.19 -45.58 32.46
C LYS A 74 8.35 -45.25 33.42
N LYS A 75 8.57 -43.97 33.71
CA LYS A 75 9.50 -43.53 34.77
C LYS A 75 8.75 -43.30 36.09
N SER A 76 9.32 -43.88 37.14
CA SER A 76 8.79 -43.94 38.51
C SER A 76 8.50 -42.56 39.13
N LYS A 77 7.41 -42.49 39.89
CA LYS A 77 6.91 -41.32 40.60
C LYS A 77 7.80 -41.02 41.81
N ARG A 78 8.67 -40.01 41.72
CA ARG A 78 9.29 -39.40 42.91
C ARG A 78 8.22 -38.61 43.67
N ARG A 79 7.88 -39.06 44.87
CA ARG A 79 7.16 -38.23 45.86
C ARG A 79 8.19 -37.30 46.52
N GLY A 80 8.04 -36.00 46.33
CA GLY A 80 8.79 -34.96 47.02
C GLY A 80 7.82 -33.92 47.58
N LYS A 81 7.78 -33.83 48.90
CA LYS A 81 6.91 -32.98 49.71
C LYS A 81 7.51 -31.57 49.79
N GLY A 82 6.68 -30.54 49.55
CA GLY A 82 7.06 -29.13 49.69
C GLY A 82 5.83 -28.22 49.66
N LYS A 83 5.06 -28.18 50.75
CA LYS A 83 3.97 -27.21 50.98
C LYS A 83 4.52 -26.03 51.77
N ALA A 84 5.09 -25.05 51.08
CA ALA A 84 5.33 -23.71 51.63
C ALA A 84 5.50 -22.63 50.54
N GLN A 85 5.73 -23.01 49.28
CA GLN A 85 6.07 -22.07 48.20
C GLN A 85 4.92 -21.71 47.23
N MET A 86 3.65 -21.91 47.62
CA MET A 86 2.51 -21.71 46.69
C MET A 86 1.74 -20.39 46.86
N PHE A 87 1.97 -19.62 47.93
CA PHE A 87 1.13 -18.45 48.27
C PHE A 87 1.68 -17.12 47.71
N GLU A 88 2.99 -16.87 47.84
CA GLU A 88 3.71 -15.71 47.24
C GLU A 88 3.53 -15.65 45.70
N ASN A 89 3.72 -16.79 45.04
CA ASN A 89 3.55 -16.96 43.60
C ASN A 89 2.15 -16.58 43.07
N PHE A 90 1.13 -16.55 43.93
CA PHE A 90 -0.25 -16.21 43.52
C PHE A 90 -0.48 -14.69 43.51
N SER A 91 0.12 -13.96 44.46
CA SER A 91 0.11 -12.50 44.53
C SER A 91 0.87 -11.88 43.35
N GLU A 92 2.11 -12.35 43.11
CA GLU A 92 2.92 -11.93 41.97
C GLU A 92 2.24 -12.26 40.63
N ARG A 93 1.57 -13.42 40.52
CA ARG A 93 0.76 -13.76 39.34
C ARG A 93 -0.40 -12.77 39.12
N LYS A 94 -1.12 -12.37 40.18
CA LYS A 94 -2.20 -11.38 40.04
C LYS A 94 -1.65 -10.01 39.63
N SER A 95 -0.56 -9.55 40.25
CA SER A 95 0.14 -8.30 39.89
C SER A 95 0.64 -8.32 38.43
N SER A 96 1.21 -9.45 38.00
CA SER A 96 1.65 -9.71 36.62
C SER A 96 0.51 -9.64 35.61
N VAL A 97 -0.64 -10.24 35.93
CA VAL A 97 -1.83 -10.18 35.07
C VAL A 97 -2.36 -8.75 34.93
N VAL A 98 -2.43 -7.98 36.02
CA VAL A 98 -2.85 -6.58 35.99
C VAL A 98 -1.89 -5.72 35.14
N LYS A 99 -0.58 -5.89 35.31
CA LYS A 99 0.43 -5.20 34.49
C LYS A 99 0.33 -5.57 33.01
N LYS A 100 0.05 -6.84 32.69
CA LYS A 100 -0.18 -7.29 31.31
C LYS A 100 -1.41 -6.65 30.67
N LEU A 101 -2.49 -6.50 31.43
CA LEU A 101 -3.71 -5.84 30.95
C LEU A 101 -3.48 -4.35 30.70
N SER A 102 -2.79 -3.65 31.62
CA SER A 102 -2.40 -2.25 31.41
C SER A 102 -1.56 -2.08 30.15
N LEU A 103 -0.52 -2.91 29.99
CA LEU A 103 0.34 -2.86 28.82
C LEU A 103 -0.42 -3.12 27.51
N MET A 104 -1.41 -4.02 27.53
CA MET A 104 -2.24 -4.30 26.35
C MET A 104 -3.12 -3.10 25.98
N GLU A 105 -3.67 -2.38 26.97
CA GLU A 105 -4.45 -1.16 26.72
C GLU A 105 -3.55 -0.04 26.17
N ASP A 106 -2.35 0.13 26.72
CA ASP A 106 -1.39 1.12 26.23
C ASP A 106 -0.97 0.83 24.77
N ILE A 107 -0.70 -0.43 24.43
CA ILE A 107 -0.38 -0.86 23.06
C ILE A 107 -1.55 -0.58 22.11
N LYS A 108 -2.78 -0.83 22.56
CA LYS A 108 -3.98 -0.55 21.77
C LYS A 108 -4.13 0.95 21.52
N ASN A 109 -3.98 1.78 22.55
CA ASN A 109 -4.10 3.23 22.45
C ASN A 109 -3.02 3.84 21.54
N VAL A 110 -1.77 3.37 21.63
CA VAL A 110 -0.68 3.79 20.74
C VAL A 110 -1.02 3.48 19.28
N ARG A 111 -1.48 2.25 19.00
CA ARG A 111 -1.85 1.85 17.63
C ARG A 111 -3.02 2.68 17.09
N GLU A 112 -4.03 2.93 17.92
CA GLU A 112 -5.18 3.74 17.54
C GLU A 112 -4.74 5.18 17.20
N LYS A 113 -3.86 5.78 18.01
CA LYS A 113 -3.31 7.11 17.76
C LYS A 113 -2.46 7.17 16.49
N GLU A 114 -1.58 6.19 16.25
CA GLU A 114 -0.78 6.09 15.02
C GLU A 114 -1.65 5.97 13.75
N LEU A 115 -2.77 5.24 13.84
CA LEU A 115 -3.71 5.12 12.73
C LEU A 115 -4.40 6.45 12.44
N MET A 116 -4.85 7.14 13.48
CA MET A 116 -5.49 8.46 13.37
C MET A 116 -4.53 9.51 12.79
N GLU A 117 -3.28 9.56 13.26
CA GLU A 117 -2.28 10.49 12.73
C GLU A 117 -1.96 10.22 11.25
N ARG A 118 -1.80 8.94 10.87
CA ARG A 118 -1.58 8.55 9.47
C ARG A 118 -2.78 8.85 8.59
N GLU A 119 -3.99 8.78 9.11
CA GLU A 119 -5.20 9.17 8.36
C GLU A 119 -5.27 10.69 8.17
N LYS A 120 -4.96 11.46 9.22
CA LYS A 120 -4.87 12.92 9.14
C LYS A 120 -3.83 13.39 8.12
N GLU A 121 -2.62 12.81 8.14
CA GLU A 121 -1.57 13.13 7.17
C GLU A 121 -2.02 12.87 5.74
N ARG A 122 -2.68 11.72 5.49
CA ARG A 122 -3.25 11.43 4.16
C ARG A 122 -4.31 12.43 3.74
N GLU A 123 -5.11 12.92 4.67
CA GLU A 123 -6.16 13.90 4.37
C GLU A 123 -5.56 15.28 4.05
N GLU A 124 -4.57 15.73 4.83
CA GLU A 124 -3.80 16.94 4.55
C GLU A 124 -3.08 16.84 3.18
N GLU A 125 -2.53 15.67 2.83
CA GLU A 125 -1.90 15.44 1.53
C GLU A 125 -2.89 15.50 0.36
N LYS A 126 -4.12 14.97 0.54
CA LYS A 126 -5.20 15.11 -0.44
C LYS A 126 -5.64 16.57 -0.57
N GLU A 127 -5.78 17.28 0.54
CA GLU A 127 -6.16 18.70 0.53
C GLU A 127 -5.10 19.54 -0.21
N HIS A 128 -3.82 19.31 0.07
CA HIS A 128 -2.72 19.95 -0.63
C HIS A 128 -2.75 19.63 -2.14
N ARG A 129 -2.98 18.35 -2.50
CA ARG A 129 -3.15 17.96 -3.91
C ARG A 129 -4.33 18.66 -4.58
N ALA A 130 -5.48 18.74 -3.92
CA ALA A 130 -6.65 19.43 -4.44
C ALA A 130 -6.38 20.93 -4.65
N LYS A 131 -5.71 21.60 -3.70
CA LYS A 131 -5.28 23.00 -3.83
C LYS A 131 -4.35 23.19 -5.01
N MET A 132 -3.37 22.30 -5.20
CA MET A 132 -2.45 22.36 -6.34
C MET A 132 -3.20 22.22 -7.68
N MET A 133 -4.18 21.31 -7.76
CA MET A 133 -4.99 21.16 -8.97
C MET A 133 -5.85 22.40 -9.24
N ALA A 134 -6.47 22.98 -8.21
CA ALA A 134 -7.26 24.20 -8.35
C ALA A 134 -6.43 25.41 -8.79
N ILE A 135 -5.17 25.53 -8.32
CA ILE A 135 -4.26 26.59 -8.76
C ILE A 135 -3.92 26.42 -10.25
N LYS A 136 -3.55 25.20 -10.67
CA LYS A 136 -3.25 24.90 -12.08
C LYS A 136 -4.44 25.15 -13.00
N GLU A 137 -5.64 24.81 -12.56
CA GLU A 137 -6.86 25.07 -13.32
C GLU A 137 -7.10 26.57 -13.51
N LYS A 138 -6.95 27.36 -12.45
CA LYS A 138 -7.06 28.84 -12.55
C LYS A 138 -6.01 29.43 -13.48
N GLU A 139 -4.78 28.93 -13.43
CA GLU A 139 -3.70 29.38 -14.33
C GLU A 139 -4.04 29.12 -15.80
N ILE A 140 -4.58 27.94 -16.11
CA ILE A 140 -5.05 27.60 -17.47
C ILE A 140 -6.20 28.52 -17.90
N GLN A 141 -7.16 28.81 -17.02
CA GLN A 141 -8.27 29.72 -17.32
C GLN A 141 -7.78 31.14 -17.62
N ILE A 142 -6.83 31.67 -16.83
CA ILE A 142 -6.23 33.00 -17.07
C ILE A 142 -5.51 33.04 -18.41
N GLN A 143 -4.70 32.01 -18.71
CA GLN A 143 -4.00 31.92 -20.00
C GLN A 143 -4.97 31.84 -21.19
N ALA A 144 -6.08 31.10 -21.04
CA ALA A 144 -7.12 31.01 -22.08
C ALA A 144 -7.82 32.36 -22.30
N ALA A 145 -8.20 33.04 -21.21
CA ALA A 145 -8.85 34.35 -21.28
C ALA A 145 -7.95 35.41 -21.94
N MET A 146 -6.66 35.43 -21.60
CA MET A 146 -5.68 36.33 -22.23
C MET A 146 -5.59 36.10 -23.75
N LYS A 147 -5.43 34.84 -24.18
CA LYS A 147 -5.37 34.51 -25.61
C LYS A 147 -6.66 34.87 -26.34
N GLU A 148 -7.81 34.70 -25.69
CA GLU A 148 -9.09 35.08 -26.29
C GLU A 148 -9.18 36.60 -26.51
N GLN A 149 -8.76 37.40 -25.54
CA GLN A 149 -8.73 38.86 -25.67
C GLN A 149 -7.78 39.32 -26.78
N GLU A 150 -6.60 38.71 -26.91
CA GLU A 150 -5.67 38.97 -28.00
C GLU A 150 -6.30 38.66 -29.37
N LEU A 151 -6.95 37.51 -29.50
CA LEU A 151 -7.63 37.11 -30.73
C LEU A 151 -8.80 38.05 -31.06
N GLN A 152 -9.57 38.48 -30.06
CA GLN A 152 -10.64 39.47 -30.24
C GLN A 152 -10.07 40.80 -30.77
N THR A 153 -8.98 41.27 -30.19
CA THR A 153 -8.30 42.50 -30.61
C THR A 153 -7.80 42.38 -32.05
N GLN A 154 -7.17 41.27 -32.41
CA GLN A 154 -6.72 41.01 -33.77
C GLN A 154 -7.88 40.98 -34.78
N ARG A 155 -9.02 40.37 -34.41
CA ARG A 155 -10.23 40.35 -35.27
C ARG A 155 -10.75 41.76 -35.52
N TYR A 156 -10.85 42.57 -34.46
CA TYR A 156 -11.31 43.95 -34.58
C TYR A 156 -10.41 44.79 -35.49
N ILE A 157 -9.09 44.67 -35.34
CA ILE A 157 -8.12 45.38 -36.20
C ILE A 157 -8.32 45.00 -37.66
N LYS A 158 -8.39 43.69 -37.97
CA LYS A 158 -8.61 43.21 -39.34
C LYS A 158 -9.94 43.71 -39.93
N GLU A 159 -11.00 43.75 -39.14
CA GLU A 159 -12.29 44.27 -39.57
C GLU A 159 -12.20 45.76 -39.94
N MET A 160 -11.49 46.55 -39.14
CA MET A 160 -11.26 47.97 -39.43
C MET A 160 -10.40 48.18 -40.68
N GLU A 161 -9.40 47.34 -40.92
CA GLU A 161 -8.61 47.38 -42.16
C GLU A 161 -9.44 47.06 -43.40
N ILE A 162 -10.33 46.06 -43.32
CA ILE A 162 -11.25 45.70 -44.40
C ILE A 162 -12.17 46.89 -44.70
N LYS A 163 -12.83 47.44 -43.68
CA LYS A 163 -13.70 48.62 -43.82
C LYS A 163 -12.96 49.83 -44.42
N ALA A 164 -11.71 50.06 -44.03
CA ALA A 164 -10.90 51.13 -44.60
C ALA A 164 -10.59 50.89 -46.09
N LYS A 165 -10.28 49.64 -46.48
CA LYS A 165 -10.07 49.27 -47.89
C LYS A 165 -11.34 49.43 -48.72
N GLU A 166 -12.49 49.02 -48.21
CA GLU A 166 -13.80 49.20 -48.85
C GLU A 166 -14.09 50.69 -49.09
N ARG A 167 -13.92 51.54 -48.08
CA ARG A 167 -14.09 53.00 -48.23
C ARG A 167 -13.17 53.59 -49.30
N LYS A 168 -11.89 53.19 -49.32
CA LYS A 168 -10.93 53.62 -50.36
C LYS A 168 -11.38 53.18 -51.75
N MET A 169 -11.87 51.95 -51.89
CA MET A 169 -12.39 51.42 -53.15
C MET A 169 -13.62 52.20 -53.62
N ILE A 170 -14.57 52.47 -52.73
CA ILE A 170 -15.77 53.27 -53.02
C ILE A 170 -15.37 54.68 -53.48
N CYS A 171 -14.48 55.36 -52.76
CA CYS A 171 -13.99 56.69 -53.17
C CYS A 171 -13.33 56.66 -54.55
N LYS A 172 -12.49 55.65 -54.83
CA LYS A 172 -11.85 55.49 -56.14
C LYS A 172 -12.88 55.29 -57.26
N TYR A 173 -13.89 54.45 -57.03
CA TYR A 173 -14.98 54.21 -57.98
C TYR A 173 -15.75 55.51 -58.28
N LEU A 174 -16.15 56.25 -57.24
CA LEU A 174 -16.87 57.52 -57.39
C LEU A 174 -16.07 58.56 -58.19
N MET A 175 -14.75 58.64 -58.00
CA MET A 175 -13.87 59.53 -58.76
C MET A 175 -13.78 59.14 -60.23
N LEU A 176 -13.74 57.84 -60.56
CA LEU A 176 -13.70 57.35 -61.94
C LEU A 176 -15.02 57.61 -62.67
N THR A 177 -16.16 57.39 -62.02
CA THR A 177 -17.49 57.63 -62.62
C THR A 177 -17.80 59.11 -62.87
N ARG A 178 -17.08 60.04 -62.24
CA ARG A 178 -17.27 61.49 -62.41
C ARG A 178 -16.48 62.08 -63.60
N LEU A 179 -15.58 61.29 -64.18
CA LEU A 179 -14.73 61.65 -65.32
C LEU A 179 -15.26 61.13 -66.67
N GLN A 180 -16.40 60.41 -66.66
CA GLN A 180 -17.14 59.94 -67.85
C GLN A 180 -18.37 60.82 -68.07
#